data_AF-A0A1S1Y4R8-F1
#
_entry.id   AF-A0A1S1Y4R8-F1
#
_cell.length_a   1.000
_cell.length_b   1.000
_cell.length_c   1.000
_cell.angle_alpha   90.00
_cell.angle_beta   90.00
_cell.angle_gamma   90.00
#
_symmetry.space_group_name_H-M   'P 1'
#
loop_
_entity.id
_entity.type
_entity.pdbx_description
1 polymer ?
#
loop_
_entity_poly.entity_id
_entity_poly.type
_entity_poly.pdbx_seq_one_letter_code
_entity_poly.pdbx_strand_id
1 'polypeptide(L)'
;MRSDAMETVRYRFFPWLGRALFNIVLFALSSARTLLLVLLMFIRPLVFFLITPLTTALIIAFVICLFTHPADTRLTWGFGLLTAAALFTMFLYDWLIFKLGGTVVHITH
;
A
#
# COMPACT_ATOMS: atom_id res chain seq x y z
N MET A 1 27.59 39.63 -32.83
CA MET A 1 26.66 38.70 -33.52
C MET A 1 26.79 37.24 -33.07
N ARG A 2 27.85 36.81 -32.35
CA ARG A 2 27.98 35.42 -31.84
C ARG A 2 27.40 35.21 -30.44
N SER A 3 27.10 36.31 -29.73
CA SER A 3 26.50 36.34 -28.38
C SER A 3 25.01 35.96 -28.38
N ASP A 4 24.27 36.40 -29.40
CA ASP A 4 22.79 36.35 -29.39
C ASP A 4 22.28 34.93 -29.72
N ALA A 5 23.12 34.12 -30.38
CA ALA A 5 22.88 32.70 -30.60
C ALA A 5 23.02 31.86 -29.31
N MET A 6 23.88 32.27 -28.37
CA MET A 6 24.04 31.53 -27.10
C MET A 6 22.84 31.73 -26.17
N GLU A 7 22.23 32.92 -26.18
CA GLU A 7 21.05 33.20 -25.36
C GLU A 7 19.81 32.48 -25.87
N THR A 8 19.56 32.48 -27.18
CA THR A 8 18.41 31.76 -27.79
C THR A 8 18.47 30.25 -27.55
N VAL A 9 19.66 29.67 -27.49
CA VAL A 9 19.87 28.27 -27.08
C VAL A 9 19.54 28.11 -25.59
N ARG A 10 20.08 28.94 -24.70
CA ARG A 10 19.81 28.86 -23.25
C ARG A 10 18.32 28.96 -22.89
N TYR A 11 17.58 29.85 -23.53
CA TYR A 11 16.14 30.04 -23.29
C TYR A 11 15.27 28.92 -23.87
N ARG A 12 15.71 28.21 -24.93
CA ARG A 12 15.01 27.02 -25.45
C ARG A 12 15.32 25.74 -24.65
N PHE A 13 16.53 25.63 -24.09
CA PHE A 13 16.94 24.47 -23.32
C PHE A 13 16.30 24.40 -21.92
N PHE A 14 16.01 25.56 -21.29
CA PHE A 14 15.40 25.63 -19.96
C PHE A 14 14.02 24.93 -19.84
N PRO A 15 13.02 25.20 -20.72
CA PRO A 15 11.74 24.51 -20.66
C PRO A 15 11.83 23.02 -21.03
N TRP A 16 12.83 22.63 -21.83
CA TRP A 16 13.09 21.23 -22.17
C TRP A 16 13.67 20.47 -20.98
N LEU A 17 14.64 21.05 -20.26
CA LEU A 17 15.21 20.48 -19.05
C LEU A 17 14.17 20.37 -17.93
N GLY A 18 13.30 21.37 -17.77
CA GLY A 18 12.19 21.32 -16.82
C GLY A 18 11.19 20.20 -17.12
N ARG A 19 10.81 20.02 -18.39
CA ARG A 19 9.96 18.89 -18.83
C ARG A 19 10.66 17.54 -18.62
N ALA A 20 11.95 17.45 -18.93
CA ALA A 20 12.73 16.23 -18.73
C ALA A 20 12.82 15.84 -17.25
N LEU A 21 13.11 16.80 -16.36
CA LEU A 21 13.13 16.56 -14.91
C LEU A 21 11.76 16.13 -14.38
N PHE A 22 10.68 16.78 -14.81
CA PHE A 22 9.33 16.40 -14.41
C PHE A 22 8.98 14.97 -14.86
N ASN A 23 9.35 14.60 -16.09
CA ASN A 23 9.17 13.24 -16.60
C ASN A 23 10.00 12.21 -15.82
N ILE A 24 11.23 12.55 -15.43
CA ILE A 24 12.08 11.68 -14.59
C ILE A 24 11.44 11.48 -13.21
N VAL A 25 10.89 12.53 -12.60
CA VAL A 25 10.20 12.43 -11.31
C VAL A 25 8.95 11.55 -11.43
N LEU A 26 8.13 11.74 -12.47
CA LEU A 26 6.98 10.87 -12.73
C LEU A 26 7.37 9.41 -12.94
N PHE A 27 8.46 9.17 -13.67
CA PHE A 27 9.00 7.83 -13.90
C PHE A 27 9.50 7.18 -12.60
N ALA A 28 10.23 7.94 -11.76
CA ALA A 28 10.69 7.48 -10.47
C ALA A 28 9.52 7.12 -9.54
N LEU A 29 8.47 7.95 -9.54
CA LEU A 29 7.27 7.73 -8.73
C LEU A 29 6.48 6.51 -9.21
N SER A 30 6.38 6.30 -10.53
CA SER A 30 5.82 5.08 -11.12
C SER A 30 6.64 3.84 -10.74
N SER A 31 7.97 3.93 -10.84
CA SER A 31 8.89 2.84 -10.48
C SER A 31 8.83 2.49 -8.98
N ALA A 32 8.73 3.48 -8.11
CA ALA A 32 8.54 3.25 -6.68
C ALA A 32 7.22 2.53 -6.38
N ARG A 33 6.14 2.87 -7.10
CA ARG A 33 4.83 2.19 -6.96
C ARG A 33 4.88 0.75 -7.41
N THR A 34 5.52 0.47 -8.55
CA THR A 34 5.65 -0.92 -9.04
C THR A 34 6.51 -1.76 -8.11
N LEU A 35 7.62 -1.22 -7.61
CA LEU A 35 8.44 -1.89 -6.59
C LEU A 35 7.67 -2.18 -5.31
N LEU A 36 6.87 -1.22 -4.82
CA LEU A 36 6.02 -1.41 -3.65
C LEU A 36 4.97 -2.52 -3.87
N LEU A 37 4.35 -2.56 -5.05
CA LEU A 37 3.41 -3.62 -5.44
C LEU A 37 4.06 -5.00 -5.48
N VAL A 38 5.24 -5.10 -6.09
CA VAL A 38 6.00 -6.36 -6.16
C VAL A 38 6.36 -6.82 -4.75
N LEU A 39 6.82 -5.92 -3.88
CA LEU A 39 7.13 -6.22 -2.49
C LEU A 39 5.89 -6.71 -1.72
N LEU A 40 4.76 -6.01 -1.86
CA LEU A 40 3.49 -6.41 -1.24
C LEU A 40 3.06 -7.80 -1.76
N MET A 41 3.05 -8.03 -3.07
CA MET A 41 2.68 -9.34 -3.64
C MET A 41 3.63 -10.46 -3.19
N PHE A 42 4.92 -10.18 -3.02
CA PHE A 42 5.90 -11.14 -2.51
C PHE A 42 5.65 -11.51 -1.04
N ILE A 43 5.27 -10.53 -0.22
CA ILE A 43 4.97 -10.73 1.20
C ILE A 43 3.58 -11.38 1.42
N ARG A 44 2.68 -11.29 0.44
CA ARG A 44 1.32 -11.85 0.50
C ARG A 44 1.22 -13.30 1.00
N PRO A 45 1.98 -14.28 0.47
CA PRO A 45 1.94 -15.65 0.98
C PRO A 45 2.37 -15.76 2.45
N LEU A 46 3.34 -14.95 2.90
CA LEU A 46 3.79 -14.93 4.29
C LEU A 46 2.72 -14.32 5.22
N VAL A 47 2.06 -13.27 4.76
CA VAL A 47 0.92 -12.65 5.45
C VAL A 47 -0.24 -13.64 5.56
N PHE A 48 -0.57 -14.37 4.50
CA PHE A 48 -1.63 -15.38 4.52
C PHE A 48 -1.29 -16.53 5.49
N PHE A 49 -0.04 -17.01 5.46
CA PHE A 49 0.37 -18.11 6.33
C PHE A 49 0.39 -17.73 7.82
N LEU A 50 0.68 -16.47 8.16
CA LEU A 50 0.78 -16.03 9.55
C LEU A 50 -0.52 -15.44 10.10
N ILE A 51 -1.16 -14.55 9.34
CA ILE A 51 -2.31 -13.78 9.83
C ILE A 51 -3.58 -14.64 9.81
N THR A 52 -3.78 -15.50 8.81
CA THR A 52 -4.99 -16.34 8.71
C THR A 52 -5.15 -17.33 9.88
N PRO A 53 -4.13 -18.13 10.29
CA PRO A 53 -4.29 -18.97 11.47
C PRO A 53 -4.45 -18.15 12.75
N LEU A 54 -3.76 -17.01 12.87
CA LEU A 54 -3.87 -16.13 14.03
C LEU A 54 -5.30 -15.54 14.16
N THR A 55 -5.90 -15.08 13.07
CA THR A 55 -7.28 -14.57 13.10
C THR A 55 -8.27 -15.67 13.42
N THR A 56 -8.11 -16.87 12.85
CA THR A 56 -8.98 -18.00 13.20
C THR A 56 -8.86 -18.39 14.68
N ALA A 57 -7.66 -18.40 15.23
CA ALA A 57 -7.44 -18.68 16.65
C ALA A 57 -8.08 -17.62 17.55
N LEU A 58 -7.95 -16.34 17.19
CA LEU A 58 -8.59 -15.23 17.91
C LEU A 58 -10.12 -15.30 17.86
N ILE A 59 -10.71 -15.68 16.72
CA ILE A 59 -12.16 -15.87 16.58
C ILE A 59 -12.64 -17.01 17.47
N ILE A 60 -11.93 -18.15 17.46
CA ILE A 60 -12.28 -19.29 18.32
C ILE A 60 -12.18 -18.89 19.79
N ALA A 61 -11.11 -18.19 20.19
CA ALA A 61 -10.94 -17.70 21.55
C ALA A 61 -12.05 -16.72 21.98
N PHE A 62 -12.46 -15.82 21.07
CA PHE A 62 -13.56 -14.89 21.30
C PHE A 62 -14.88 -15.64 21.52
N VAL A 63 -15.21 -16.61 20.65
CA VAL A 63 -16.42 -17.42 20.76
C VAL A 63 -16.43 -18.21 22.07
N ILE A 64 -15.32 -18.88 22.41
CA ILE A 64 -15.20 -19.61 23.67
C ILE A 64 -15.41 -18.67 24.86
N CYS A 65 -14.73 -17.52 24.92
CA CYS A 65 -14.89 -16.54 25.99
C CYS A 65 -16.35 -16.08 26.16
N LEU A 66 -17.07 -15.93 25.05
CA LEU A 66 -18.47 -15.49 25.05
C LEU A 66 -19.39 -16.51 25.73
N PHE A 67 -19.09 -17.82 25.60
CA PHE A 67 -19.87 -18.89 26.23
C PHE A 67 -19.37 -19.27 27.63
N THR A 68 -18.05 -19.22 27.90
CA THR A 68 -17.50 -19.65 29.18
C THR A 68 -17.58 -18.56 30.24
N HIS A 69 -17.38 -17.29 29.89
CA HIS A 69 -17.27 -16.19 30.84
C HIS A 69 -18.14 -14.99 30.41
N PRO A 70 -19.48 -15.14 30.36
CA PRO A 70 -20.39 -14.10 29.88
C PRO A 70 -20.41 -12.83 30.75
N ALA A 71 -19.96 -12.93 32.01
CA ALA A 71 -19.91 -11.79 32.94
C ALA A 71 -18.62 -10.94 32.80
N ASP A 72 -17.53 -11.51 32.28
CA ASP A 72 -16.25 -10.83 32.16
C ASP A 72 -16.14 -10.07 30.84
N THR A 73 -16.85 -8.94 30.79
CA THR A 73 -16.90 -8.02 29.64
C THR A 73 -15.52 -7.59 29.13
N ARG A 74 -14.52 -7.47 30.01
CA ARG A 74 -13.15 -7.08 29.63
C ARG A 74 -12.48 -8.08 28.69
N LEU A 75 -12.67 -9.38 28.93
CA LEU A 75 -12.08 -10.44 28.10
C LEU A 75 -12.78 -10.54 26.75
N THR A 76 -14.12 -10.50 26.75
CA THR A 76 -14.92 -10.52 25.51
C THR A 76 -14.61 -9.33 24.62
N TRP A 77 -14.60 -8.11 25.17
CA TRP A 77 -14.24 -6.92 24.41
C TRP A 77 -12.78 -6.91 23.95
N GLY A 78 -11.85 -7.43 24.77
CA GLY A 78 -10.44 -7.56 24.41
C GLY A 78 -10.23 -8.46 23.18
N PHE A 79 -10.75 -9.69 23.23
CA PHE A 79 -10.67 -10.61 22.08
C PHE A 79 -11.46 -10.12 20.87
N GLY A 80 -12.62 -9.49 21.07
CA GLY A 80 -13.41 -8.87 20.01
C GLY A 80 -12.68 -7.72 19.29
N LEU A 81 -11.96 -6.89 20.04
CA LEU A 81 -11.19 -5.78 19.45
C LEU A 81 -9.94 -6.29 18.72
N LEU A 82 -9.26 -7.30 19.26
CA LEU A 82 -8.12 -7.95 18.61
C LEU A 82 -8.52 -8.65 17.31
N THR A 83 -9.65 -9.37 17.30
CA THR A 83 -10.20 -9.97 16.07
C THR A 83 -10.58 -8.90 15.04
N ALA A 84 -11.28 -7.85 15.46
CA ALA A 84 -11.65 -6.74 14.58
C ALA A 84 -10.41 -6.05 13.98
N ALA A 85 -9.38 -5.80 14.80
CA ALA A 85 -8.13 -5.22 14.35
C ALA A 85 -7.43 -6.10 13.31
N ALA A 86 -7.40 -7.42 13.51
CA ALA A 86 -6.75 -8.34 12.59
C ALA A 86 -7.52 -8.49 11.25
N LEU A 87 -8.85 -8.42 11.26
CA LEU A 87 -9.65 -8.35 10.04
C LEU A 87 -9.46 -7.00 9.32
N PHE A 88 -9.39 -5.91 10.07
CA PHE A 88 -9.17 -4.58 9.52
C PHE A 88 -7.81 -4.44 8.84
N THR A 89 -6.75 -5.00 9.41
CA THR A 89 -5.41 -5.00 8.78
C THR A 89 -5.40 -5.81 7.49
N MET A 90 -6.07 -6.97 7.46
CA MET A 90 -6.21 -7.78 6.25
C MET A 90 -6.99 -7.03 5.15
N PHE A 91 -8.09 -6.38 5.52
CA PHE A 91 -8.85 -5.53 4.60
C PHE A 91 -8.02 -4.35 4.07
N LEU A 92 -7.30 -3.64 4.94
CA LEU A 92 -6.47 -2.50 4.55
C LEU A 92 -5.35 -2.93 3.59
N TYR A 93 -4.78 -4.11 3.82
CA TYR A 93 -3.74 -4.69 2.98
C TYR A 93 -4.27 -5.03 1.57
N ASP A 94 -5.40 -5.73 1.47
CA ASP A 94 -6.02 -6.04 0.17
C ASP A 94 -6.50 -4.77 -0.55
N TRP A 95 -7.02 -3.79 0.20
CA TRP A 95 -7.40 -2.49 -0.35
C TRP A 95 -6.21 -1.73 -0.92
N LEU A 96 -5.06 -1.76 -0.23
CA LEU A 96 -3.84 -1.12 -0.69
C LEU A 96 -3.32 -1.76 -1.97
N ILE A 97 -3.32 -3.10 -2.05
CA ILE A 97 -2.96 -3.84 -3.28
C ILE A 97 -3.93 -3.48 -4.41
N PHE A 98 -5.23 -3.45 -4.15
CA PHE A 98 -6.24 -3.09 -5.15
C PHE A 98 -6.05 -1.66 -5.67
N LYS A 99 -5.82 -0.69 -4.79
CA LYS A 99 -5.58 0.71 -5.17
C LYS A 99 -4.28 0.87 -5.95
N LEU A 100 -3.19 0.28 -5.48
CA LEU A 100 -1.91 0.35 -6.18
C LEU A 100 -2.01 -0.36 -7.54
N GLY A 101 -2.58 -1.57 -7.58
CA GLY A 101 -2.72 -2.39 -8.78
C GLY A 101 -3.64 -1.78 -9.83
N GLY A 102 -4.81 -1.28 -9.43
CA GLY A 102 -5.75 -0.61 -10.34
C GLY A 102 -5.19 0.68 -10.93
N THR A 103 -4.33 1.39 -10.20
CA THR A 103 -3.66 2.60 -10.71
C THR A 103 -2.55 2.26 -11.71
N VAL A 104 -1.88 1.11 -11.59
CA VAL A 104 -0.88 0.66 -12.57
C VAL A 104 -1.53 0.31 -13.93
N VAL A 105 -2.70 -0.36 -13.92
CA VAL A 105 -3.42 -0.73 -15.15
C VAL A 105 -3.93 0.50 -15.92
N HIS A 106 -4.29 1.58 -15.23
CA HIS A 106 -4.78 2.81 -15.86
C HIS A 106 -3.67 3.63 -16.56
N ILE A 107 -2.39 3.39 -16.26
CA ILE A 107 -1.26 4.09 -16.90
C ILE A 107 -0.83 3.40 -18.21
N THR A 108 -1.19 2.11 -18.38
CA THR A 108 -0.84 1.31 -19.57
C THR A 108 -1.85 1.39 -20.72
N HIS A 109 -2.99 2.08 -20.54
CA HIS A 109 -4.01 2.30 -21.56
C HIS A 109 -4.02 3.75 -22.05
#